data_AF-A0A015J5Z5-F1
#
_entry.id   AF-A0A015J5Z5-F1
#
_cell.length_a   1.000
_cell.length_b   1.000
_cell.length_c   1.000
_cell.angle_alpha   90.00
_cell.angle_beta   90.00
_cell.angle_gamma   90.00
#
_symmetry.space_group_name_H-M   'P 1'
#
loop_
_entity.id
_entity.type
_entity.pdbx_description
1 polymer ?
#
loop_
_entity_poly.entity_id
_entity_poly.type
_entity_poly.pdbx_seq_one_letter_code
_entity_poly.pdbx_strand_id
1 'polypeptide(L)'
;MASFCRKPKLLSYLQGILEIVNITSYTQRHERNLEKIRALLVNPADRICYEKNIWNLGVIDNIDFKEATFGYGNIFDVTRGNSHATLRMLFQFQLSDKLPNIIDETKENQQIFGPNFFSLQTLNVFNSVFKKLLKYDKNTLMHCSDFDENDIRNQIMLHFEVGCNFPPPNVIILNARDPPSTDSAVHECLKMYLDEINIEDKYIHIAADEAIYRRDISYCKKNEKVKMILDQWHTNKDMMSALITIFLGYGIFNMAGILGVRFLDKLEKGVDFRATSKVLELIWVSVGIGINLYIEKNKQTLDDIFKKNKIVKVWYLLKAFSPLFPVAGKSNYARLVSHHLYHIENDPQIRAILCMAPSVNLTSYGHFLAYDEALELFGVKFVKQNVTRIPTDKEELKLKIKATQLEKERTDMLICDYINDSVQSSQPRHIQSRKVKIWELAHLLVDAFESANPFKHPIFEFCNNLNSQGIDKLFSAYDIGIKRLQRIVNQKILLTESYTTVGRRERNITRVTVADINKMRKMKEGERREDREIGRSRGKLRGRPRGRPRGRPRSRPRGRGRQRDINKGDEENAQSQ
;
A
#
# COMPACT_ATOMS: atom_id res chain seq x y z
N MET A 1 -19.49 -33.99 15.69
CA MET A 1 -18.25 -34.77 15.49
C MET A 1 -17.79 -34.79 14.03
N ALA A 2 -18.46 -35.47 13.09
CA ALA A 2 -17.96 -35.65 11.70
C ALA A 2 -17.72 -34.34 10.90
N SER A 3 -18.57 -33.31 11.06
CA SER A 3 -18.36 -31.98 10.45
C SER A 3 -17.13 -31.25 11.03
N PHE A 4 -16.83 -31.49 12.31
CA PHE A 4 -15.78 -30.81 13.08
C PHE A 4 -14.38 -31.31 12.69
N CYS A 5 -14.27 -32.60 12.36
CA CYS A 5 -13.01 -33.22 11.98
C CYS A 5 -12.43 -32.61 10.68
N ARG A 6 -13.26 -32.01 9.82
CA ARG A 6 -12.83 -31.51 8.50
C ARG A 6 -11.94 -30.25 8.51
N LYS A 7 -11.67 -29.60 9.66
CA LYS A 7 -10.76 -28.44 9.74
C LYS A 7 -9.30 -28.87 10.01
N PRO A 8 -8.36 -28.67 9.06
CA PRO A 8 -6.98 -29.18 9.15
C PRO A 8 -6.17 -28.73 10.36
N LYS A 9 -6.57 -27.62 11.01
CA LYS A 9 -5.86 -27.07 12.17
C LYS A 9 -6.19 -27.75 13.50
N LEU A 10 -7.18 -28.65 13.55
CA LEU A 10 -7.66 -29.18 14.83
C LEU A 10 -7.54 -30.70 15.03
N LEU A 11 -7.40 -31.56 14.00
CA LEU A 11 -7.32 -33.02 14.24
C LEU A 11 -6.90 -33.88 13.01
N SER A 12 -5.71 -33.67 12.43
CA SER A 12 -5.37 -34.27 11.13
C SER A 12 -4.98 -35.76 11.15
N TYR A 13 -4.39 -36.31 12.22
CA TYR A 13 -3.84 -37.68 12.19
C TYR A 13 -4.82 -38.78 12.62
N LEU A 14 -5.52 -38.61 13.74
CA LEU A 14 -6.49 -39.60 14.23
C LEU A 14 -7.64 -39.80 13.24
N GLN A 15 -8.10 -38.71 12.63
CA GLN A 15 -9.16 -38.79 11.62
C GLN A 15 -8.70 -39.51 10.36
N GLY A 16 -7.47 -39.26 9.88
CA GLY A 16 -6.92 -39.99 8.75
C GLY A 16 -6.90 -41.50 8.99
N ILE A 17 -6.54 -41.92 10.21
CA ILE A 17 -6.59 -43.32 10.62
C ILE A 17 -8.04 -43.85 10.61
N LEU A 18 -8.99 -43.14 11.23
CA LEU A 18 -10.41 -43.53 11.29
C LEU A 18 -11.09 -43.61 9.92
N GLU A 19 -10.66 -42.76 8.97
CA GLU A 19 -11.11 -42.81 7.58
C GLU A 19 -10.53 -44.02 6.84
N ILE A 20 -9.23 -44.33 7.03
CA ILE A 20 -8.57 -45.50 6.44
C ILE A 20 -9.22 -46.81 6.93
N VAL A 21 -9.59 -46.89 8.21
CA VAL A 21 -10.25 -48.09 8.78
C VAL A 21 -11.78 -48.10 8.59
N ASN A 22 -12.32 -47.26 7.71
CA ASN A 22 -13.75 -47.19 7.36
C ASN A 22 -14.74 -46.88 8.50
N ILE A 23 -14.25 -46.40 9.65
CA ILE A 23 -15.11 -46.05 10.79
C ILE A 23 -15.92 -44.79 10.49
N THR A 24 -15.30 -43.80 9.84
CA THR A 24 -15.95 -42.52 9.52
C THR A 24 -16.19 -42.30 8.02
N SER A 25 -15.70 -43.19 7.14
CA SER A 25 -15.75 -43.01 5.68
C SER A 25 -17.18 -42.90 5.12
N TYR A 26 -18.12 -43.71 5.62
CA TYR A 26 -19.54 -43.66 5.24
C TYR A 26 -20.20 -42.33 5.64
N THR A 27 -19.91 -41.83 6.84
CA THR A 27 -20.41 -40.52 7.31
C THR A 27 -19.81 -39.38 6.51
N GLN A 28 -18.55 -39.49 6.08
CA GLN A 28 -17.88 -38.47 5.29
C GLN A 28 -18.48 -38.36 3.87
N ARG A 29 -18.78 -39.49 3.21
CA ARG A 29 -19.44 -39.49 1.90
C ARG A 29 -20.85 -38.90 1.99
N HIS A 30 -21.60 -39.26 3.03
CA HIS A 30 -22.94 -38.71 3.28
C HIS A 30 -22.89 -37.19 3.52
N GLU A 31 -22.00 -36.71 4.39
CA GLU A 31 -21.82 -35.28 4.65
C GLU A 31 -21.35 -34.50 3.41
N ARG A 32 -20.52 -35.09 2.55
CA ARG A 32 -20.13 -34.47 1.26
C ARG A 32 -21.34 -34.33 0.32
N ASN A 33 -22.23 -35.32 0.30
CA ASN A 33 -23.44 -35.23 -0.49
C ASN A 33 -24.38 -34.17 0.09
N LEU A 34 -24.52 -34.10 1.42
CA LEU A 34 -25.29 -33.05 2.09
C LEU A 34 -24.72 -31.66 1.83
N GLU A 35 -23.40 -31.47 1.92
CA GLU A 35 -22.72 -30.21 1.58
C GLU A 35 -23.02 -29.79 0.14
N LYS A 36 -22.95 -30.72 -0.83
CA LYS A 36 -23.30 -30.43 -2.23
C LYS A 36 -24.77 -30.03 -2.40
N ILE A 37 -25.67 -30.76 -1.74
CA ILE A 37 -27.11 -30.44 -1.77
C ILE A 37 -27.35 -29.06 -1.15
N ARG A 38 -26.75 -28.77 0.01
CA ARG A 38 -26.81 -27.45 0.65
C ARG A 38 -26.28 -26.37 -0.28
N ALA A 39 -25.12 -26.56 -0.87
CA ALA A 39 -24.50 -25.60 -1.79
C ALA A 39 -25.38 -25.29 -3.03
N LEU A 40 -26.08 -26.31 -3.55
CA LEU A 40 -27.04 -26.14 -4.65
C LEU A 40 -28.28 -25.35 -4.20
N LEU A 41 -28.82 -25.66 -3.03
CA LEU A 41 -30.05 -25.07 -2.50
C LEU A 41 -29.88 -23.67 -1.90
N VAL A 42 -28.68 -23.30 -1.44
CA VAL A 42 -28.40 -21.98 -0.89
C VAL A 42 -28.75 -20.91 -1.92
N ASN A 43 -29.42 -19.84 -1.50
CA ASN A 43 -29.47 -18.60 -2.26
C ASN A 43 -28.84 -17.47 -1.41
N PRO A 44 -27.69 -16.91 -1.81
CA PRO A 44 -27.06 -15.82 -1.06
C PRO A 44 -27.96 -14.58 -0.92
N ALA A 45 -28.84 -14.33 -1.90
CA ALA A 45 -29.73 -13.16 -1.89
C ALA A 45 -30.73 -13.19 -0.73
N ASP A 46 -31.03 -14.37 -0.16
CA ASP A 46 -31.93 -14.49 1.00
C ASP A 46 -31.37 -13.81 2.26
N ARG A 47 -30.06 -13.50 2.29
CA ARG A 47 -29.39 -12.77 3.38
C ARG A 47 -29.48 -11.25 3.23
N ILE A 48 -30.02 -10.74 2.12
CA ILE A 48 -30.14 -9.30 1.85
C ILE A 48 -31.26 -8.72 2.69
N CYS A 49 -30.95 -7.68 3.45
CA CYS A 49 -31.94 -6.91 4.20
C CYS A 49 -32.58 -5.84 3.30
N TYR A 50 -33.91 -5.74 3.31
CA TYR A 50 -34.70 -4.80 2.52
C TYR A 50 -35.32 -3.67 3.36
N GLU A 51 -34.78 -3.42 4.55
CA GLU A 51 -35.26 -2.34 5.42
C GLU A 51 -35.04 -0.95 4.81
N LYS A 52 -35.78 0.03 5.32
CA LYS A 52 -35.54 1.44 4.97
C LYS A 52 -34.18 1.89 5.53
N ASN A 53 -33.55 2.84 4.86
CA ASN A 53 -32.30 3.49 5.28
C ASN A 53 -31.05 2.60 5.32
N ILE A 54 -31.04 1.52 4.55
CA ILE A 54 -29.81 0.75 4.29
C ILE A 54 -29.03 1.37 3.13
N TRP A 55 -27.73 1.59 3.34
CA TRP A 55 -26.79 1.82 2.24
C TRP A 55 -26.18 0.50 1.78
N ASN A 56 -26.48 0.14 0.53
CA ASN A 56 -25.91 -1.00 -0.17
C ASN A 56 -24.61 -0.60 -0.89
N LEU A 57 -23.50 -1.20 -0.47
CA LEU A 57 -22.20 -1.08 -1.13
C LEU A 57 -21.76 -2.45 -1.65
N GLY A 58 -21.76 -2.60 -2.97
CA GLY A 58 -21.14 -3.75 -3.63
C GLY A 58 -19.62 -3.61 -3.60
N VAL A 59 -18.90 -4.72 -3.43
CA VAL A 59 -17.44 -4.75 -3.49
C VAL A 59 -17.01 -5.96 -4.32
N ILE A 60 -16.09 -5.75 -5.26
CA ILE A 60 -15.71 -6.77 -6.24
C ILE A 60 -14.20 -6.96 -6.27
N ASP A 61 -13.77 -8.23 -6.25
CA ASP A 61 -12.38 -8.61 -6.54
C ASP A 61 -12.29 -9.82 -7.46
N ASN A 62 -11.10 -10.06 -7.98
CA ASN A 62 -10.72 -11.34 -8.52
C ASN A 62 -10.24 -12.28 -7.40
N ILE A 63 -10.72 -13.53 -7.40
CA ILE A 63 -10.22 -14.58 -6.53
C ILE A 63 -9.53 -15.67 -7.35
N ASP A 64 -8.28 -15.96 -6.97
CA ASP A 64 -7.44 -16.98 -7.60
C ASP A 64 -7.09 -18.11 -6.62
N PHE A 65 -7.24 -19.35 -7.05
CA PHE A 65 -6.75 -20.52 -6.33
C PHE A 65 -5.56 -21.10 -7.10
N LYS A 66 -4.38 -21.10 -6.47
CA LYS A 66 -3.16 -21.72 -6.97
C LYS A 66 -2.81 -22.91 -6.09
N GLU A 67 -2.39 -24.02 -6.69
CA GLU A 67 -2.15 -25.27 -5.98
C GLU A 67 -1.11 -25.15 -4.84
N ALA A 68 -0.15 -24.24 -4.94
CA ALA A 68 0.86 -23.97 -3.91
C ALA A 68 0.30 -23.39 -2.58
N THR A 69 -0.94 -22.90 -2.53
CA THR A 69 -1.54 -22.35 -1.29
C THR A 69 -2.16 -23.41 -0.37
N PHE A 70 -2.18 -24.69 -0.77
CA PHE A 70 -2.68 -25.80 0.06
C PHE A 70 -1.56 -26.77 0.40
N GLY A 71 -1.29 -26.97 1.70
CA GLY A 71 -0.17 -27.80 2.19
C GLY A 71 -0.34 -29.31 2.05
N TYR A 72 -1.36 -29.80 1.32
CA TYR A 72 -1.60 -31.23 1.12
C TYR A 72 -1.92 -31.52 -0.35
N GLY A 73 -0.91 -32.00 -1.06
CA GLY A 73 -1.00 -32.57 -2.41
C GLY A 73 0.25 -33.40 -2.69
N ASN A 74 0.06 -34.66 -3.10
CA ASN A 74 1.15 -35.53 -3.54
C ASN A 74 1.84 -34.91 -4.77
N ILE A 75 3.17 -34.87 -4.73
CA ILE A 75 4.04 -34.10 -5.63
C ILE A 75 4.16 -34.69 -7.05
N PHE A 76 3.42 -35.75 -7.38
CA PHE A 76 3.75 -36.59 -8.53
C PHE A 76 2.70 -36.74 -9.63
N ASP A 77 1.44 -36.34 -9.48
CA ASP A 77 0.47 -36.47 -10.58
C ASP A 77 -0.76 -35.58 -10.41
N VAL A 78 -0.73 -34.34 -10.92
CA VAL A 78 -1.90 -33.67 -11.52
C VAL A 78 -1.41 -32.52 -12.41
N THR A 79 -1.94 -32.42 -13.63
CA THR A 79 -1.89 -31.18 -14.44
C THR A 79 -2.33 -29.99 -13.60
N ARG A 80 -1.41 -29.04 -13.36
CA ARG A 80 -1.55 -27.86 -12.49
C ARG A 80 -2.81 -27.04 -12.83
N GLY A 81 -3.91 -27.24 -12.10
CA GLY A 81 -5.18 -26.54 -12.31
C GLY A 81 -5.21 -25.20 -11.57
N ASN A 82 -5.20 -24.08 -12.29
CA ASN A 82 -5.51 -22.77 -11.71
C ASN A 82 -6.99 -22.47 -11.94
N SER A 83 -7.74 -22.17 -10.86
CA SER A 83 -9.14 -21.75 -10.97
C SER A 83 -9.30 -20.29 -10.57
N HIS A 84 -10.07 -19.54 -11.36
CA HIS A 84 -10.28 -18.10 -11.20
C HIS A 84 -11.77 -17.77 -11.24
N ALA A 85 -12.19 -16.83 -10.41
CA ALA A 85 -13.56 -16.30 -10.41
C ALA A 85 -13.58 -14.83 -9.96
N THR A 86 -14.68 -14.13 -10.24
CA THR A 86 -14.97 -12.83 -9.64
C THR A 86 -15.72 -13.04 -8.34
N LEU A 87 -15.15 -12.60 -7.22
CA LEU A 87 -15.79 -12.56 -5.92
C LEU A 87 -16.63 -11.28 -5.81
N ARG A 88 -17.89 -11.44 -5.40
CA ARG A 88 -18.83 -10.34 -5.16
C ARG A 88 -19.25 -10.34 -3.71
N MET A 89 -19.14 -9.20 -3.05
CA MET A 89 -19.62 -9.00 -1.68
C MET A 89 -20.56 -7.79 -1.61
N LEU A 90 -21.54 -7.86 -0.73
CA LEU A 90 -22.43 -6.75 -0.40
C LEU A 90 -22.22 -6.37 1.06
N PHE A 91 -21.88 -5.11 1.29
CA PHE A 91 -21.88 -4.49 2.62
C PHE A 91 -23.14 -3.65 2.76
N GLN A 92 -23.98 -3.98 3.73
CA GLN A 92 -25.19 -3.22 4.04
C GLN A 92 -24.98 -2.45 5.33
N PHE A 93 -24.86 -1.12 5.22
CA PHE A 93 -24.72 -0.21 6.35
C PHE A 93 -26.09 0.32 6.76
N GLN A 94 -26.40 0.23 8.05
CA GLN A 94 -27.58 0.89 8.60
C GLN A 94 -27.29 2.38 8.75
N LEU A 95 -27.89 3.22 7.89
CA LEU A 95 -27.79 4.66 8.02
C LEU A 95 -28.78 5.15 9.09
N SER A 96 -28.39 6.15 9.86
CA SER A 96 -29.34 6.89 10.69
C SER A 96 -30.33 7.65 9.80
N ASP A 97 -31.58 7.80 10.25
CA ASP A 97 -32.68 8.43 9.49
C ASP A 97 -32.40 9.87 8.99
N LYS A 98 -31.33 10.51 9.46
CA LYS A 98 -30.84 11.80 8.96
C LYS A 98 -29.51 11.59 8.23
N LEU A 99 -29.56 11.35 6.91
CA LEU A 99 -28.48 11.87 6.05
C LEU A 99 -28.38 13.38 6.37
N PRO A 100 -27.18 13.97 6.48
CA PRO A 100 -27.05 15.40 6.76
C PRO A 100 -27.89 16.15 5.72
N ASN A 101 -28.61 17.19 6.15
CA ASN A 101 -29.26 18.09 5.19
C ASN A 101 -28.18 18.52 4.20
N ILE A 102 -28.31 18.04 2.96
CA ILE A 102 -27.40 18.38 1.88
C ILE A 102 -27.70 19.84 1.59
N ILE A 103 -26.98 20.74 2.26
CA ILE A 103 -26.96 22.13 1.87
C ILE A 103 -26.21 22.11 0.54
N ASP A 104 -26.94 22.32 -0.55
CA ASP A 104 -26.36 22.78 -1.81
C ASP A 104 -25.78 24.17 -1.53
N GLU A 105 -24.61 24.21 -0.89
CA GLU A 105 -23.81 25.42 -0.87
C GLU A 105 -23.54 25.74 -2.34
N THR A 106 -24.02 26.91 -2.77
CA THR A 106 -23.82 27.47 -4.11
C THR A 106 -22.37 27.26 -4.51
N LYS A 107 -22.16 26.33 -5.45
CA LYS A 107 -20.85 25.94 -5.98
C LYS A 107 -20.28 27.09 -6.81
N GLU A 108 -19.73 28.12 -6.17
CA GLU A 108 -18.80 29.01 -6.85
C GLU A 108 -17.44 28.32 -6.97
N ASN A 109 -17.17 27.76 -8.15
CA ASN A 109 -15.83 27.43 -8.68
C ASN A 109 -14.81 26.84 -7.68
N GLN A 110 -15.19 25.81 -6.91
CA GLN A 110 -14.19 25.08 -6.13
C GLN A 110 -13.30 24.27 -7.07
N GLN A 111 -12.00 24.54 -7.01
CA GLN A 111 -11.01 23.82 -7.81
C GLN A 111 -10.88 22.38 -7.28
N ILE A 112 -11.28 21.39 -8.09
CA ILE A 112 -11.24 19.95 -7.73
C ILE A 112 -9.80 19.49 -7.44
N PHE A 113 -8.82 20.05 -8.16
CA PHE A 113 -7.41 19.68 -8.05
C PHE A 113 -6.54 20.86 -7.59
N GLY A 114 -5.71 20.63 -6.59
CA GLY A 114 -4.83 21.65 -6.00
C GLY A 114 -5.37 22.19 -4.68
N PRO A 115 -4.82 23.31 -4.18
CA PRO A 115 -5.26 23.92 -2.94
C PRO A 115 -6.70 24.44 -3.06
N ASN A 116 -7.60 23.92 -2.23
CA ASN A 116 -8.96 24.41 -2.01
C ASN A 116 -9.17 24.78 -0.52
N PHE A 117 -10.32 25.38 -0.21
CA PHE A 117 -10.64 25.83 1.16
C PHE A 117 -10.43 24.71 2.20
N PHE A 118 -10.96 23.51 1.95
CA PHE A 118 -10.82 22.37 2.85
C PHE A 118 -9.35 21.97 3.07
N SER A 119 -8.56 21.87 2.00
CA SER A 119 -7.14 21.50 2.09
C SER A 119 -6.30 22.55 2.84
N LEU A 120 -6.60 23.85 2.65
CA LEU A 120 -5.94 24.93 3.35
C LEU A 120 -6.29 24.93 4.83
N GLN A 121 -7.57 24.74 5.17
CA GLN A 121 -8.01 24.60 6.56
C GLN A 121 -7.35 23.39 7.23
N THR A 122 -7.28 22.25 6.53
CA THR A 122 -6.61 21.04 7.02
C THR A 122 -5.13 21.28 7.31
N LEU A 123 -4.41 21.95 6.40
CA LEU A 123 -3.00 22.32 6.61
C LEU A 123 -2.83 23.29 7.79
N ASN A 124 -3.75 24.24 7.96
CA ASN A 124 -3.75 25.16 9.10
C ASN A 124 -3.95 24.42 10.43
N VAL A 125 -4.85 23.44 10.48
CA VAL A 125 -5.04 22.57 11.65
C VAL A 125 -3.77 21.79 11.94
N PHE A 126 -3.11 21.20 10.93
CA PHE A 126 -1.86 20.50 11.17
C PHE A 126 -0.77 21.42 11.75
N ASN A 127 -0.60 22.62 11.18
CA ASN A 127 0.38 23.58 11.68
C ASN A 127 0.03 24.07 13.10
N SER A 128 -1.25 24.26 13.42
CA SER A 128 -1.68 24.65 14.77
C SER A 128 -1.41 23.56 15.80
N VAL A 129 -1.60 22.28 15.44
CA VAL A 129 -1.22 21.13 16.28
C VAL A 129 0.28 21.12 16.57
N PHE A 130 1.12 21.25 15.53
CA PHE A 130 2.58 21.35 15.74
C PHE A 130 2.94 22.51 16.64
N LYS A 131 2.37 23.70 16.42
CA LYS A 131 2.63 24.89 17.24
C LYS A 131 2.20 24.71 18.70
N LYS A 132 1.04 24.08 18.93
CA LYS A 132 0.52 23.76 20.27
C LYS A 132 1.46 22.82 21.03
N LEU A 133 1.94 21.77 20.36
CA LEU A 133 2.85 20.78 20.94
C LEU A 133 4.25 21.36 21.17
N LEU A 134 4.74 22.22 20.26
CA LEU A 134 6.03 22.91 20.35
C LEU A 134 6.02 24.13 21.28
N LYS A 135 5.17 24.13 22.32
CA LYS A 135 5.07 25.27 23.25
C LYS A 135 6.46 25.66 23.78
N TYR A 136 6.81 26.93 23.62
CA TYR A 136 8.05 27.48 24.15
C TYR A 136 7.97 27.56 25.66
N ASP A 137 8.90 26.91 26.35
CA ASP A 137 9.04 27.03 27.79
C ASP A 137 10.03 28.16 28.11
N LYS A 138 9.51 29.20 28.78
CA LYS A 138 10.30 30.35 29.20
C LYS A 138 11.35 30.00 30.26
N ASN A 139 11.14 28.91 31.00
CA ASN A 139 12.04 28.51 32.09
C ASN A 139 13.26 27.75 31.55
N THR A 140 13.06 26.82 30.61
CA THR A 140 14.15 26.07 29.97
C THR A 140 14.73 26.76 28.74
N LEU A 141 14.11 27.87 28.29
CA LEU A 141 14.44 28.59 27.05
C LEU A 141 14.42 27.70 25.80
N MET A 142 13.69 26.58 25.84
CA MET A 142 13.59 25.59 24.78
C MET A 142 12.13 25.30 24.42
N HIS A 143 11.92 24.81 23.20
CA HIS A 143 10.63 24.25 22.81
C HIS A 143 10.44 22.87 23.42
N CYS A 144 9.20 22.52 23.80
CA CYS A 144 8.87 21.17 24.22
C CYS A 144 9.28 20.15 23.15
N SER A 145 10.08 19.17 23.54
CA SER A 145 10.55 18.07 22.69
C SER A 145 10.12 16.69 23.18
N ASP A 146 9.24 16.65 24.18
CA ASP A 146 8.82 15.40 24.83
C ASP A 146 7.53 14.83 24.23
N PHE A 147 7.36 14.87 22.90
CA PHE A 147 6.23 14.22 22.21
C PHE A 147 6.69 13.40 21.00
N ASP A 148 5.86 12.47 20.55
CA ASP A 148 6.09 11.60 19.39
C ASP A 148 4.97 11.66 18.35
N GLU A 149 4.99 10.75 17.37
CA GLU A 149 3.98 10.73 16.31
C GLU A 149 2.57 10.41 16.81
N ASN A 150 2.44 9.64 17.90
CA ASN A 150 1.15 9.29 18.48
C ASN A 150 0.52 10.51 19.16
N ASP A 151 1.33 11.34 19.82
CA ASP A 151 0.84 12.59 20.43
C ASP A 151 0.29 13.54 19.37
N ILE A 152 1.01 13.71 18.25
CA ILE A 152 0.55 14.50 17.11
C ILE A 152 -0.74 13.92 16.54
N ARG A 153 -0.77 12.61 16.30
CA ARG A 153 -1.97 11.91 15.82
C ARG A 153 -3.15 12.16 16.75
N ASN A 154 -2.98 12.00 18.05
CA ASN A 154 -4.04 12.19 19.04
C ASN A 154 -4.56 13.64 19.03
N GLN A 155 -3.68 14.64 18.91
CA GLN A 155 -4.12 16.04 18.78
C GLN A 155 -4.86 16.29 17.46
N ILE A 156 -4.42 15.72 16.35
CA ILE A 156 -5.12 15.82 15.06
C ILE A 156 -6.51 15.18 15.17
N MET A 157 -6.64 14.03 15.82
CA MET A 157 -7.92 13.35 16.02
C MET A 157 -8.95 14.16 16.83
N LEU A 158 -8.54 15.20 17.55
CA LEU A 158 -9.49 16.13 18.20
C LEU A 158 -10.18 17.07 17.20
N HIS A 159 -9.65 17.19 15.98
CA HIS A 159 -10.16 18.09 14.94
C HIS A 159 -10.88 17.37 13.79
N PHE A 160 -10.77 16.05 13.71
CA PHE A 160 -11.36 15.23 12.65
C PHE A 160 -12.06 14.02 13.24
N GLU A 161 -13.29 13.76 12.78
CA GLU A 161 -13.94 12.48 13.04
C GLU A 161 -13.19 11.37 12.31
N VAL A 162 -12.80 10.32 13.04
CA VAL A 162 -12.01 9.21 12.48
C VAL A 162 -12.85 7.96 12.38
N GLY A 163 -12.87 7.39 11.18
CA GLY A 163 -13.41 6.07 10.92
C GLY A 163 -14.91 6.06 10.64
N CYS A 164 -15.52 4.93 10.92
CA CYS A 164 -16.92 4.64 10.67
C CYS A 164 -17.64 4.51 12.02
N ASN A 165 -18.55 5.42 12.34
CA ASN A 165 -19.32 5.43 13.60
C ASN A 165 -20.57 4.53 13.54
N PHE A 166 -20.71 3.72 12.49
CA PHE A 166 -21.81 2.78 12.33
C PHE A 166 -21.53 1.43 13.00
N PRO A 167 -22.57 0.68 13.39
CA PRO A 167 -22.40 -0.73 13.71
C PRO A 167 -21.77 -1.47 12.51
N PRO A 168 -21.09 -2.61 12.75
CA PRO A 168 -20.58 -3.44 11.68
C PRO A 168 -21.67 -3.73 10.63
N PRO A 169 -21.37 -3.59 9.32
CA PRO A 169 -22.38 -3.83 8.29
C PRO A 169 -22.77 -5.31 8.24
N ASN A 170 -23.97 -5.59 7.72
CA ASN A 170 -24.30 -6.94 7.29
C ASN A 170 -23.47 -7.27 6.03
N VAL A 171 -22.70 -8.35 6.09
CA VAL A 171 -21.73 -8.74 5.05
C VAL A 171 -22.19 -10.02 4.35
N ILE A 172 -22.45 -9.93 3.05
CA ILE A 172 -23.00 -11.02 2.25
C ILE A 172 -22.02 -11.35 1.11
N ILE A 173 -21.64 -12.62 0.97
CA ILE A 173 -20.90 -13.14 -0.18
C ILE A 173 -21.93 -13.60 -1.20
N LEU A 174 -22.02 -12.90 -2.32
CA LEU A 174 -22.95 -13.18 -3.40
C LEU A 174 -22.41 -14.25 -4.35
N ASN A 175 -23.25 -14.67 -5.30
CA ASN A 175 -22.85 -15.64 -6.31
C ASN A 175 -21.62 -15.14 -7.08
N ALA A 176 -20.56 -15.94 -7.13
CA ALA A 176 -19.37 -15.62 -7.91
C ALA A 176 -19.65 -15.66 -9.42
N ARG A 177 -18.86 -14.93 -10.19
CA ARG A 177 -18.97 -14.88 -11.66
C ARG A 177 -17.67 -15.26 -12.33
N ASP A 178 -17.71 -15.27 -13.65
CA ASP A 178 -16.55 -15.39 -14.52
C ASP A 178 -15.49 -14.35 -14.15
N PRO A 179 -14.18 -14.70 -14.26
CA PRO A 179 -13.09 -13.77 -13.98
C PRO A 179 -13.28 -12.42 -14.68
N PRO A 180 -12.81 -11.32 -14.10
CA PRO A 180 -12.95 -9.98 -14.67
C PRO A 180 -11.91 -9.74 -15.77
N SER A 181 -11.78 -10.69 -16.70
CA SER A 181 -10.78 -10.67 -17.77
C SER A 181 -11.18 -9.75 -18.92
N THR A 182 -12.50 -9.63 -19.18
CA THR A 182 -13.08 -8.81 -20.26
C THR A 182 -14.07 -7.79 -19.70
N ASP A 183 -14.28 -6.70 -20.43
CA ASP A 183 -15.26 -5.66 -20.06
C ASP A 183 -16.66 -6.26 -19.92
N SER A 184 -17.06 -7.16 -20.82
CA SER A 184 -18.36 -7.86 -20.76
C SER A 184 -18.53 -8.68 -19.48
N ALA A 185 -17.49 -9.41 -19.04
CA ALA A 185 -17.57 -10.20 -17.82
C ALA A 185 -17.77 -9.32 -16.59
N VAL A 186 -17.13 -8.13 -16.56
CA VAL A 186 -17.35 -7.16 -15.49
C VAL A 186 -18.75 -6.56 -15.57
N HIS A 187 -19.22 -6.17 -16.75
CA HIS A 187 -20.57 -5.59 -16.92
C HIS A 187 -21.68 -6.56 -16.50
N GLU A 188 -21.53 -7.85 -16.79
CA GLU A 188 -22.43 -8.90 -16.28
C GLU A 188 -22.42 -8.96 -14.75
N CYS A 189 -21.24 -8.90 -14.14
CA CYS A 189 -21.08 -8.88 -12.69
C CYS A 189 -21.77 -7.66 -12.05
N LEU A 190 -21.68 -6.47 -12.66
CA LEU A 190 -22.41 -5.28 -12.20
C LEU A 190 -23.92 -5.44 -12.35
N LYS A 191 -24.39 -6.03 -13.45
CA LYS A 191 -25.82 -6.28 -13.68
C LYS A 191 -26.42 -7.19 -12.62
N MET A 192 -25.69 -8.23 -12.21
CA MET A 192 -26.16 -9.14 -11.15
C MET A 192 -26.43 -8.42 -9.83
N TYR A 193 -25.68 -7.39 -9.47
CA TYR A 193 -26.00 -6.59 -8.28
C TYR A 193 -27.35 -5.87 -8.41
N LEU A 194 -27.66 -5.33 -9.59
CA LEU A 194 -28.94 -4.66 -9.83
C LEU A 194 -30.10 -5.65 -9.76
N ASP A 195 -29.93 -6.82 -10.36
CA ASP A 195 -30.94 -7.88 -10.40
C ASP A 195 -31.20 -8.47 -8.99
N GLU A 196 -30.16 -8.68 -8.17
CA GLU A 196 -30.27 -9.29 -6.83
C GLU A 196 -30.79 -8.33 -5.75
N ILE A 197 -30.48 -7.02 -5.84
CA ILE A 197 -30.88 -6.04 -4.81
C ILE A 197 -32.26 -5.43 -5.10
N ASN A 198 -32.82 -5.66 -6.29
CA ASN A 198 -34.12 -5.14 -6.75
C ASN A 198 -34.25 -3.62 -6.59
N ILE A 199 -33.37 -2.88 -7.24
CA ILE A 199 -33.28 -1.43 -7.10
C ILE A 199 -34.21 -0.73 -8.11
N GLU A 200 -35.47 -0.54 -7.73
CA GLU A 200 -36.50 0.09 -8.58
C GLU A 200 -36.11 1.55 -8.93
N ASP A 201 -35.78 2.40 -7.93
CA ASP A 201 -35.53 3.85 -8.13
C ASP A 201 -34.18 4.39 -7.57
N LYS A 202 -33.30 3.52 -7.07
CA LYS A 202 -31.98 3.93 -6.54
C LYS A 202 -30.83 3.47 -7.44
N TYR A 203 -29.64 3.96 -7.14
CA TYR A 203 -28.39 3.47 -7.71
C TYR A 203 -27.62 2.66 -6.67
N ILE A 204 -26.72 1.80 -7.13
CA ILE A 204 -25.78 1.05 -6.28
C ILE A 204 -24.39 1.65 -6.35
N HIS A 205 -23.73 1.74 -5.19
CA HIS A 205 -22.31 2.03 -5.10
C HIS A 205 -21.50 0.74 -5.21
N ILE A 206 -20.47 0.72 -6.06
CA ILE A 206 -19.60 -0.44 -6.22
C ILE A 206 -18.15 -0.03 -6.04
N ALA A 207 -17.49 -0.58 -5.02
CA ALA A 207 -16.07 -0.42 -4.78
C ALA A 207 -15.27 -1.51 -5.52
N ALA A 208 -14.24 -1.11 -6.27
CA ALA A 208 -13.42 -2.04 -7.02
C ALA A 208 -12.01 -1.51 -7.30
N ASP A 209 -11.07 -2.43 -7.56
CA ASP A 209 -9.67 -2.16 -7.86
C ASP A 209 -9.47 -1.35 -9.17
N GLU A 210 -8.23 -0.90 -9.43
CA GLU A 210 -7.88 -0.13 -10.63
C GLU A 210 -8.32 -0.85 -11.92
N ALA A 211 -8.15 -2.17 -11.96
CA ALA A 211 -8.34 -2.95 -13.17
C ALA A 211 -9.83 -3.10 -13.51
N ILE A 212 -10.67 -3.37 -12.52
CA ILE A 212 -12.13 -3.48 -12.65
C ILE A 212 -12.73 -2.09 -12.88
N TYR A 213 -12.43 -1.12 -12.01
CA TYR A 213 -12.93 0.25 -12.13
C TYR A 213 -12.68 0.85 -13.51
N ARG A 214 -11.48 0.61 -14.09
CA ARG A 214 -11.13 1.09 -15.43
C ARG A 214 -12.07 0.57 -16.52
N ARG A 215 -12.48 -0.70 -16.45
CA ARG A 215 -13.37 -1.34 -17.45
C ARG A 215 -14.81 -0.85 -17.31
N ASP A 216 -15.19 -0.48 -16.09
CA ASP A 216 -16.55 -0.08 -15.75
C ASP A 216 -16.87 1.38 -16.06
N ILE A 217 -15.87 2.24 -16.24
CA ILE A 217 -16.09 3.63 -16.69
C ILE A 217 -17.00 3.70 -17.92
N SER A 218 -16.86 2.76 -18.86
CA SER A 218 -17.69 2.73 -20.07
C SER A 218 -19.14 2.30 -19.81
N TYR A 219 -19.36 1.44 -18.80
CA TYR A 219 -20.67 0.96 -18.39
C TYR A 219 -21.44 2.02 -17.60
N CYS A 220 -20.79 2.64 -16.60
CA CYS A 220 -21.40 3.70 -15.80
C CYS A 220 -21.80 4.93 -16.61
N LYS A 221 -21.10 5.21 -17.72
CA LYS A 221 -21.50 6.27 -18.66
C LYS A 221 -22.83 5.99 -19.37
N LYS A 222 -23.21 4.72 -19.50
CA LYS A 222 -24.45 4.28 -20.15
C LYS A 222 -25.53 3.89 -19.16
N ASN A 223 -25.16 3.63 -17.91
CA ASN A 223 -26.04 3.15 -16.86
C ASN A 223 -25.87 3.99 -15.59
N GLU A 224 -26.84 4.87 -15.37
CA GLU A 224 -26.87 5.78 -14.21
C GLU A 224 -27.18 5.07 -12.88
N LYS A 225 -27.64 3.80 -12.93
CA LYS A 225 -27.92 2.99 -11.73
C LYS A 225 -26.68 2.44 -11.05
N VAL A 226 -25.48 2.56 -11.63
CA VAL A 226 -24.23 2.07 -11.02
C VAL A 226 -23.22 3.19 -10.89
N LYS A 227 -22.77 3.45 -9.66
CA LYS A 227 -21.75 4.44 -9.32
C LYS A 227 -20.53 3.77 -8.71
N MET A 228 -19.35 4.01 -9.29
CA MET A 228 -18.13 3.34 -8.85
C MET A 228 -17.38 4.15 -7.79
N ILE A 229 -16.86 3.44 -6.78
CA ILE A 229 -15.91 3.93 -5.78
C ILE A 229 -14.56 3.29 -6.09
N LEU A 230 -13.52 4.11 -6.23
CA LEU A 230 -12.18 3.60 -6.48
C LEU A 230 -11.62 3.01 -5.18
N ASP A 231 -11.10 1.79 -5.27
CA ASP A 231 -10.35 1.12 -4.21
C ASP A 231 -9.25 2.03 -3.64
N GLN A 232 -9.20 2.08 -2.30
CA GLN A 232 -8.31 2.99 -1.58
C GLN A 232 -6.93 2.36 -1.31
N TRP A 233 -6.80 1.07 -1.00
CA TRP A 233 -5.50 0.48 -0.67
C TRP A 233 -4.55 0.57 -1.85
N HIS A 234 -4.93 0.01 -3.00
CA HIS A 234 -4.04 -0.03 -4.16
C HIS A 234 -3.69 1.37 -4.64
N THR A 235 -4.67 2.28 -4.61
CA THR A 235 -4.46 3.70 -4.90
C THR A 235 -3.48 4.35 -3.93
N ASN A 236 -3.64 4.15 -2.62
CA ASN A 236 -2.74 4.67 -1.58
C ASN A 236 -1.32 4.13 -1.73
N LYS A 237 -1.18 2.83 -2.04
CA LYS A 237 0.12 2.21 -2.29
C LYS A 237 0.83 2.84 -3.50
N ASP A 238 0.10 3.08 -4.59
CA ASP A 238 0.65 3.73 -5.76
C ASP A 238 0.97 5.22 -5.53
N MET A 239 0.17 5.93 -4.72
CA MET A 239 0.44 7.30 -4.29
C MET A 239 1.74 7.39 -3.46
N MET A 240 1.95 6.48 -2.51
CA MET A 240 3.19 6.40 -1.73
C MET A 240 4.39 6.09 -2.62
N SER A 241 4.24 5.17 -3.58
CA SER A 241 5.30 4.88 -4.56
C SER A 241 5.67 6.09 -5.41
N ALA A 242 4.66 6.88 -5.84
CA ALA A 242 4.89 8.13 -6.55
C ALA A 242 5.64 9.15 -5.68
N LEU A 243 5.20 9.35 -4.44
CA LEU A 243 5.85 10.21 -3.46
C LEU A 243 7.33 9.87 -3.28
N ILE A 244 7.64 8.59 -3.05
CA ILE A 244 9.01 8.13 -2.90
C ILE A 244 9.79 8.43 -4.17
N THR A 245 9.25 8.13 -5.35
CA THR A 245 9.89 8.39 -6.64
C THR A 245 10.19 9.88 -6.85
N ILE A 246 9.26 10.77 -6.50
CA ILE A 246 9.40 12.22 -6.63
C ILE A 246 10.49 12.74 -5.70
N PHE A 247 10.39 12.40 -4.41
CA PHE A 247 11.25 12.96 -3.36
C PHE A 247 12.59 12.21 -3.19
N LEU A 248 12.83 11.16 -3.96
CA LEU A 248 14.06 10.37 -3.93
C LEU A 248 15.30 11.25 -4.14
N GLY A 249 15.29 12.05 -5.21
CA GLY A 249 16.40 12.95 -5.54
C GLY A 249 16.51 14.17 -4.63
N TYR A 250 15.59 14.35 -3.68
CA TYR A 250 15.53 15.50 -2.76
C TYR A 250 15.91 15.13 -1.32
N GLY A 251 16.07 13.84 -1.00
CA GLY A 251 16.61 13.40 0.28
C GLY A 251 15.75 12.45 1.10
N ILE A 252 14.60 11.98 0.58
CA ILE A 252 13.67 11.13 1.33
C ILE A 252 14.33 9.85 1.88
N PHE A 253 15.33 9.30 1.18
CA PHE A 253 16.07 8.12 1.65
C PHE A 253 17.11 8.41 2.71
N ASN A 254 17.76 9.57 2.68
CA ASN A 254 18.65 9.95 3.77
C ASN A 254 17.84 10.11 5.06
N MET A 255 16.65 10.72 4.96
CA MET A 255 15.70 10.83 6.08
C MET A 255 15.21 9.47 6.57
N ALA A 256 14.79 8.58 5.65
CA ALA A 256 14.40 7.22 6.00
C ALA A 256 15.55 6.45 6.69
N GLY A 257 16.79 6.64 6.22
CA GLY A 257 17.98 6.05 6.83
C GLY A 257 18.22 6.54 8.26
N ILE A 258 18.08 7.86 8.51
CA ILE A 258 18.18 8.45 9.86
C ILE A 258 17.11 7.86 10.79
N LEU A 259 15.89 7.66 10.28
CA LEU A 259 14.78 7.00 10.99
C LEU A 259 14.98 5.49 11.19
N GLY A 260 16.10 4.93 10.72
CA GLY A 260 16.49 3.53 10.96
C GLY A 260 16.03 2.54 9.89
N VAL A 261 15.58 2.99 8.72
CA VAL A 261 15.24 2.10 7.61
C VAL A 261 16.51 1.45 7.05
N ARG A 262 16.60 0.12 7.18
CA ARG A 262 17.76 -0.65 6.73
C ARG A 262 17.69 -1.04 5.24
N PHE A 263 16.50 -1.28 4.71
CA PHE A 263 16.29 -1.79 3.36
C PHE A 263 15.65 -0.73 2.46
N LEU A 264 16.46 0.26 2.05
CA LEU A 264 15.99 1.38 1.21
C LEU A 264 15.52 0.93 -0.18
N ASP A 265 16.08 -0.15 -0.71
CA ASP A 265 15.65 -0.78 -1.96
C ASP A 265 14.24 -1.37 -1.87
N LYS A 266 13.87 -1.91 -0.70
CA LYS A 266 12.51 -2.39 -0.42
C LYS A 266 11.54 -1.23 -0.21
N LEU A 267 12.01 -0.13 0.41
CA LEU A 267 11.25 1.11 0.54
C LEU A 267 10.96 1.72 -0.85
N GLU A 268 11.96 1.79 -1.73
CA GLU A 268 11.80 2.26 -3.13
C GLU A 268 10.68 1.51 -3.86
N LYS A 269 10.63 0.20 -3.67
CA LYS A 269 9.67 -0.70 -4.31
C LYS A 269 8.31 -0.74 -3.61
N GLY A 270 8.16 -0.17 -2.42
CA GLY A 270 6.93 -0.28 -1.62
C GLY A 270 6.52 -1.73 -1.34
N VAL A 271 7.50 -2.61 -1.05
CA VAL A 271 7.26 -4.06 -0.88
C VAL A 271 6.28 -4.34 0.25
N ASP A 272 6.43 -3.65 1.37
CA ASP A 272 5.53 -3.72 2.52
C ASP A 272 4.82 -2.37 2.67
N PHE A 273 3.53 -2.35 2.37
CA PHE A 273 2.73 -1.13 2.41
C PHE A 273 2.69 -0.51 3.80
N ARG A 274 2.52 -1.31 4.86
CA ARG A 274 2.40 -0.82 6.23
C ARG A 274 3.72 -0.20 6.70
N ALA A 275 4.84 -0.85 6.39
CA ALA A 275 6.17 -0.31 6.69
C ALA A 275 6.44 0.97 5.89
N THR A 276 6.13 0.98 4.58
CA THR A 276 6.30 2.16 3.73
C THR A 276 5.47 3.35 4.23
N SER A 277 4.20 3.12 4.55
CA SER A 277 3.29 4.13 5.12
C SER A 277 3.86 4.69 6.42
N LYS A 278 4.30 3.82 7.34
CA LYS A 278 4.87 4.25 8.61
C LYS A 278 6.14 5.09 8.44
N VAL A 279 7.01 4.74 7.49
CA VAL A 279 8.22 5.54 7.20
C VAL A 279 7.84 6.93 6.69
N LEU A 280 6.87 7.03 5.77
CA LEU A 280 6.41 8.33 5.26
C LEU A 280 5.74 9.17 6.35
N GLU A 281 4.96 8.56 7.25
CA GLU A 281 4.38 9.22 8.42
C GLU A 281 5.47 9.82 9.32
N LEU A 282 6.50 9.03 9.65
CA LEU A 282 7.60 9.49 10.50
C LEU A 282 8.42 10.62 9.84
N ILE A 283 8.62 10.55 8.52
CA ILE A 283 9.24 11.65 7.77
C ILE A 283 8.36 12.89 7.82
N TRP A 284 7.05 12.75 7.58
CA TRP A 284 6.10 13.86 7.61
C TRP A 284 6.07 14.53 8.99
N VAL A 285 6.08 13.75 10.08
CA VAL A 285 6.17 14.24 11.46
C VAL A 285 7.47 15.01 11.68
N SER A 286 8.61 14.41 11.35
CA SER A 286 9.92 15.03 11.58
C SER A 286 10.11 16.32 10.77
N VAL A 287 9.65 16.32 9.52
CA VAL A 287 9.60 17.51 8.65
C VAL A 287 8.65 18.56 9.23
N GLY A 288 7.48 18.16 9.71
CA GLY A 288 6.51 19.05 10.35
C GLY A 288 7.08 19.74 11.59
N ILE A 289 7.78 19.00 12.45
CA ILE A 289 8.48 19.54 13.61
C ILE A 289 9.58 20.52 13.16
N GLY A 290 10.47 20.09 12.26
CA GLY A 290 11.60 20.92 11.82
C GLY A 290 11.18 22.23 11.15
N ILE A 291 10.14 22.20 10.31
CA ILE A 291 9.60 23.42 9.68
C ILE A 291 9.01 24.37 10.74
N ASN A 292 8.20 23.86 11.68
CA ASN A 292 7.57 24.71 12.70
C ASN A 292 8.59 25.28 13.70
N LEU A 293 9.63 24.53 14.07
CA LEU A 293 10.75 25.06 14.85
C LEU A 293 11.47 26.18 14.11
N TYR A 294 11.76 26.00 12.82
CA TYR A 294 12.40 27.02 12.01
C TYR A 294 11.55 28.29 11.87
N ILE A 295 10.23 28.14 11.74
CA ILE A 295 9.26 29.26 11.73
C ILE A 295 9.32 30.05 13.03
N GLU A 296 9.20 29.37 14.17
CA GLU A 296 9.15 30.02 15.49
C GLU A 296 10.48 30.70 15.83
N LYS A 297 11.63 30.07 15.52
CA LYS A 297 12.95 30.69 15.70
C LYS A 297 13.14 31.98 14.90
N ASN A 298 12.68 32.00 13.64
CA ASN A 298 12.85 33.15 12.75
C ASN A 298 11.76 34.22 12.92
N LYS A 299 10.71 33.96 13.71
CA LYS A 299 9.55 34.86 13.92
C LYS A 299 8.95 35.39 12.61
N GLN A 300 8.87 34.52 11.60
CA GLN A 300 8.39 34.85 10.25
C GLN A 300 7.13 34.07 9.92
N THR A 301 6.36 34.54 8.94
CA THR A 301 5.24 33.77 8.41
C THR A 301 5.75 32.63 7.50
N LEU A 302 4.91 31.62 7.27
CA LEU A 302 5.18 30.53 6.32
C LEU A 302 5.50 31.08 4.91
N ASP A 303 4.76 32.09 4.47
CA ASP A 303 4.94 32.71 3.15
C ASP A 303 6.27 33.43 3.01
N ASP A 304 6.72 34.12 4.06
CA ASP A 304 8.03 34.78 4.07
C ASP A 304 9.17 33.75 3.99
N ILE A 305 9.03 32.64 4.71
CA ILE A 305 10.01 31.56 4.71
C ILE A 305 10.07 30.87 3.35
N PHE A 306 8.94 30.63 2.69
CA PHE A 306 8.93 30.02 1.35
C PHE A 306 9.59 30.87 0.26
N LYS A 307 9.57 32.20 0.41
CA LYS A 307 10.29 33.11 -0.48
C LYS A 307 11.80 33.05 -0.26
N LYS A 308 12.26 32.88 0.98
CA LYS A 308 13.68 32.91 1.36
C LYS A 308 14.36 31.54 1.24
N ASN A 309 13.70 30.49 1.72
CA ASN A 309 14.26 29.14 1.80
C ASN A 309 13.45 28.17 0.92
N LYS A 310 13.91 28.01 -0.32
CA LYS A 310 13.25 27.11 -1.27
C LYS A 310 13.27 25.64 -0.82
N ILE A 311 14.22 25.21 0.02
CA ILE A 311 14.29 23.83 0.53
C ILE A 311 13.17 23.56 1.54
N VAL A 312 12.88 24.53 2.42
CA VAL A 312 11.70 24.45 3.31
C VAL A 312 10.43 24.30 2.47
N LYS A 313 10.30 25.05 1.37
CA LYS A 313 9.17 24.94 0.45
C LYS A 313 9.08 23.54 -0.22
N VAL A 314 10.20 22.94 -0.64
CA VAL A 314 10.22 21.55 -1.16
C VAL A 314 9.62 20.58 -0.15
N TRP A 315 10.07 20.64 1.11
CA TRP A 315 9.61 19.72 2.15
C TRP A 315 8.20 20.05 2.65
N TYR A 316 7.76 21.31 2.53
CA TYR A 316 6.36 21.66 2.76
C TYR A 316 5.43 21.08 1.69
N LEU A 317 5.86 21.01 0.42
CA LEU A 317 5.08 20.37 -0.65
C LEU A 317 4.84 18.87 -0.39
N LEU A 318 5.65 18.21 0.44
CA LEU A 318 5.36 16.85 0.90
C LEU A 318 4.00 16.77 1.62
N LYS A 319 3.53 17.87 2.24
CA LYS A 319 2.21 17.96 2.88
C LYS A 319 1.05 18.09 1.87
N ALA A 320 1.32 18.52 0.65
CA ALA A 320 0.32 18.80 -0.38
C ALA A 320 0.74 18.18 -1.72
N PHE A 321 0.84 16.85 -1.78
CA PHE A 321 1.50 16.16 -2.90
C PHE A 321 0.55 15.57 -3.95
N SER A 322 -0.77 15.65 -3.74
CA SER A 322 -1.75 15.01 -4.62
C SER A 322 -1.61 15.38 -6.10
N PRO A 323 -1.28 16.64 -6.48
CA PRO A 323 -1.07 16.99 -7.89
C PRO A 323 0.24 16.47 -8.47
N LEU A 324 1.20 16.01 -7.67
CA LEU A 324 2.46 15.44 -8.19
C LEU A 324 2.29 14.00 -8.70
N PHE A 325 1.16 13.36 -8.39
CA PHE A 325 0.85 12.01 -8.81
C PHE A 325 0.85 11.78 -10.34
N PRO A 326 0.16 12.58 -11.18
CA PRO A 326 0.21 12.46 -12.65
C PRO A 326 1.60 12.65 -13.25
N VAL A 327 2.48 13.43 -12.63
CA VAL A 327 3.82 13.74 -13.17
C VAL A 327 4.87 12.68 -12.83
N ALA A 328 4.55 11.73 -11.93
CA ALA A 328 5.41 10.57 -11.62
C ALA A 328 5.29 9.43 -12.65
N GLY A 329 4.44 9.57 -13.67
CA GLY A 329 4.21 8.54 -14.69
C GLY A 329 3.19 7.47 -14.27
N LYS A 330 2.34 7.75 -13.28
CA LYS A 330 1.21 6.91 -12.85
C LYS A 330 -0.07 7.28 -13.60
N SER A 331 -0.02 7.26 -14.94
CA SER A 331 -1.09 7.80 -15.80
C SER A 331 -2.45 7.11 -15.62
N ASN A 332 -2.46 5.81 -15.34
CA ASN A 332 -3.69 5.04 -15.16
C ASN A 332 -4.43 5.49 -13.91
N TYR A 333 -3.75 5.47 -12.76
CA TYR A 333 -4.32 5.94 -11.51
C TYR A 333 -4.63 7.43 -11.53
N ALA A 334 -3.80 8.28 -12.14
CA ALA A 334 -4.14 9.71 -12.29
C ALA A 334 -5.49 9.87 -13.00
N ARG A 335 -5.76 9.05 -14.02
CA ARG A 335 -7.05 9.04 -14.69
C ARG A 335 -8.19 8.54 -13.80
N LEU A 336 -7.98 7.47 -13.04
CA LEU A 336 -9.03 6.91 -12.18
C LEU A 336 -9.36 7.84 -11.02
N VAL A 337 -8.34 8.41 -10.38
CA VAL A 337 -8.48 9.41 -9.31
C VAL A 337 -9.22 10.65 -9.83
N SER A 338 -8.87 11.15 -11.02
CA SER A 338 -9.63 12.26 -11.62
C SER A 338 -11.10 11.92 -11.84
N HIS A 339 -11.40 10.70 -12.30
CA HIS A 339 -12.78 10.24 -12.48
C HIS A 339 -13.50 10.15 -11.13
N HIS A 340 -12.87 9.50 -10.16
CA HIS A 340 -13.43 9.29 -8.83
C HIS A 340 -13.72 10.60 -8.09
N LEU A 341 -12.74 11.51 -8.03
CA LEU A 341 -12.91 12.82 -7.38
C LEU A 341 -13.97 13.67 -8.07
N TYR A 342 -13.99 13.68 -9.42
CA TYR A 342 -15.01 14.42 -10.15
C TYR A 342 -16.42 13.91 -9.85
N HIS A 343 -16.63 12.60 -9.80
CA HIS A 343 -17.96 12.03 -9.53
C HIS A 343 -18.39 12.25 -8.08
N ILE A 344 -17.50 12.08 -7.10
CA ILE A 344 -17.81 12.39 -5.69
C ILE A 344 -18.17 13.86 -5.53
N GLU A 345 -17.37 14.77 -6.12
CA GLU A 345 -17.61 16.20 -5.95
C GLU A 345 -18.91 16.67 -6.60
N ASN A 346 -19.37 15.96 -7.63
CA ASN A 346 -20.63 16.23 -8.33
C ASN A 346 -21.83 15.41 -7.83
N ASP A 347 -21.65 14.62 -6.77
CA ASP A 347 -22.70 13.84 -6.14
C ASP A 347 -22.71 14.13 -4.62
N PRO A 348 -23.54 15.07 -4.15
CA PRO A 348 -23.59 15.43 -2.75
C PRO A 348 -23.99 14.26 -1.83
N GLN A 349 -24.77 13.31 -2.34
CA GLN A 349 -25.25 12.17 -1.58
C GLN A 349 -24.13 11.15 -1.34
N ILE A 350 -23.36 10.77 -2.38
CA ILE A 350 -22.20 9.89 -2.17
C ILE A 350 -21.15 10.58 -1.29
N ARG A 351 -20.95 11.89 -1.43
CA ARG A 351 -20.03 12.66 -0.59
C ARG A 351 -20.44 12.60 0.88
N ALA A 352 -21.72 12.84 1.18
CA ALA A 352 -22.25 12.74 2.53
C ALA A 352 -22.10 11.32 3.11
N ILE A 353 -22.42 10.29 2.31
CA ILE A 353 -22.26 8.89 2.71
C ILE A 353 -20.78 8.58 3.01
N LEU A 354 -19.85 8.98 2.15
CA LEU A 354 -18.42 8.73 2.34
C LEU A 354 -17.83 9.51 3.52
N CYS A 355 -18.40 10.66 3.89
CA CYS A 355 -18.03 11.34 5.14
C CYS A 355 -18.44 10.53 6.38
N MET A 356 -19.57 9.82 6.34
CA MET A 356 -20.07 9.04 7.48
C MET A 356 -19.50 7.62 7.55
N ALA A 357 -19.36 6.98 6.38
CA ALA A 357 -18.82 5.65 6.20
C ALA A 357 -17.66 5.72 5.18
N PRO A 358 -16.48 6.22 5.57
CA PRO A 358 -15.30 6.23 4.69
C PRO A 358 -14.60 4.86 4.63
N SER A 359 -14.94 3.95 5.54
CA SER A 359 -14.24 2.69 5.82
C SER A 359 -15.19 1.68 6.48
N VAL A 360 -14.73 0.44 6.64
CA VAL A 360 -15.50 -0.64 7.27
C VAL A 360 -14.90 -1.03 8.60
N ASN A 361 -15.73 -1.18 9.62
CA ASN A 361 -15.36 -1.84 10.86
C ASN A 361 -15.99 -3.24 10.93
N LEU A 362 -15.17 -4.27 10.74
CA LEU A 362 -15.56 -5.69 10.85
C LEU A 362 -14.89 -6.40 12.03
N THR A 363 -14.18 -5.66 12.89
CA THR A 363 -13.39 -6.23 13.99
C THR A 363 -13.74 -5.55 15.31
N SER A 364 -12.74 -5.02 16.04
CA SER A 364 -12.92 -4.30 17.28
C SER A 364 -13.12 -2.80 17.05
N TYR A 365 -13.75 -2.13 18.01
CA TYR A 365 -13.93 -0.68 18.00
C TYR A 365 -12.59 0.05 17.74
N GLY A 366 -12.61 1.03 16.82
CA GLY A 366 -11.43 1.81 16.42
C GLY A 366 -10.53 1.16 15.35
N HIS A 367 -10.85 -0.04 14.87
CA HIS A 367 -10.13 -0.70 13.78
C HIS A 367 -10.92 -0.65 12.47
N PHE A 368 -10.44 0.19 11.56
CA PHE A 368 -11.10 0.46 10.28
C PHE A 368 -10.28 -0.10 9.13
N LEU A 369 -10.96 -0.74 8.18
CA LEU A 369 -10.38 -1.27 6.95
C LEU A 369 -10.92 -0.47 5.76
N ALA A 370 -10.09 -0.27 4.74
CA ALA A 370 -10.59 0.13 3.43
C ALA A 370 -11.58 -0.92 2.89
N TYR A 371 -12.45 -0.55 1.94
CA TYR A 371 -13.45 -1.48 1.40
C TYR A 371 -12.83 -2.73 0.77
N ASP A 372 -11.78 -2.52 -0.02
CA ASP A 372 -10.98 -3.53 -0.66
C ASP A 372 -10.11 -4.33 0.34
N GLU A 373 -9.60 -3.69 1.39
CA GLU A 373 -8.91 -4.40 2.49
C GLU A 373 -9.87 -5.34 3.24
N ALA A 374 -11.08 -4.87 3.51
CA ALA A 374 -12.14 -5.67 4.12
C ALA A 374 -12.54 -6.84 3.22
N LEU A 375 -12.65 -6.62 1.91
CA LEU A 375 -12.92 -7.64 0.91
C LEU A 375 -11.79 -8.69 0.82
N GLU A 376 -10.53 -8.27 0.83
CA GLU A 376 -9.39 -9.18 0.81
C GLU A 376 -9.35 -10.02 2.11
N LEU A 377 -9.64 -9.42 3.27
CA LEU A 377 -9.60 -10.11 4.56
C LEU A 377 -10.81 -11.01 4.81
N PHE A 378 -12.02 -10.49 4.61
CA PHE A 378 -13.29 -11.14 4.95
C PHE A 378 -14.00 -11.77 3.74
N GLY A 379 -13.49 -11.54 2.54
CA GLY A 379 -13.90 -12.21 1.31
C GLY A 379 -12.86 -13.21 0.83
N VAL A 380 -11.77 -12.72 0.23
CA VAL A 380 -10.78 -13.57 -0.44
C VAL A 380 -10.11 -14.54 0.52
N LYS A 381 -9.51 -14.04 1.60
CA LYS A 381 -8.85 -14.90 2.61
C LYS A 381 -9.86 -15.80 3.32
N PHE A 382 -11.04 -15.28 3.64
CA PHE A 382 -12.12 -16.05 4.24
C PHE A 382 -12.53 -17.24 3.38
N VAL A 383 -12.79 -17.02 2.09
CA VAL A 383 -13.13 -18.09 1.14
C VAL A 383 -11.96 -19.06 1.00
N LYS A 384 -10.74 -18.57 0.79
CA LYS A 384 -9.53 -19.43 0.67
C LYS A 384 -9.32 -20.32 1.88
N GLN A 385 -9.62 -19.84 3.10
CA GLN A 385 -9.46 -20.61 4.33
C GLN A 385 -10.57 -21.64 4.57
N ASN A 386 -11.78 -21.39 4.07
CA ASN A 386 -12.93 -22.26 4.29
C ASN A 386 -13.20 -23.24 3.12
N VAL A 387 -12.58 -23.03 1.96
CA VAL A 387 -12.58 -24.00 0.87
C VAL A 387 -11.57 -25.12 1.15
N THR A 388 -12.05 -26.33 1.43
CA THR A 388 -11.22 -27.45 1.92
C THR A 388 -10.35 -28.14 0.86
N ARG A 389 -10.64 -27.94 -0.43
CA ARG A 389 -9.89 -28.53 -1.56
C ARG A 389 -9.94 -27.59 -2.76
N ILE A 390 -8.83 -27.48 -3.48
CA ILE A 390 -8.74 -26.75 -4.74
C ILE A 390 -9.86 -27.23 -5.67
N PRO A 391 -10.75 -26.33 -6.12
CA PRO A 391 -11.78 -26.69 -7.09
C PRO A 391 -11.14 -27.20 -8.37
N THR A 392 -11.67 -28.31 -8.88
CA THR A 392 -11.20 -28.93 -10.13
C THR A 392 -11.63 -28.16 -11.36
N ASP A 393 -12.72 -27.40 -11.26
CA ASP A 393 -13.19 -26.49 -12.31
C ASP A 393 -13.81 -25.19 -11.74
N LYS A 394 -14.17 -24.30 -12.67
CA LYS A 394 -14.71 -22.96 -12.37
C LYS A 394 -16.12 -23.00 -11.77
N GLU A 395 -16.96 -23.96 -12.15
CA GLU A 395 -18.32 -24.07 -11.62
C GLU A 395 -18.30 -24.60 -10.20
N GLU A 396 -17.42 -25.58 -9.90
CA GLU A 396 -17.16 -26.05 -8.55
C GLU A 396 -16.64 -24.91 -7.65
N LEU A 397 -15.75 -24.04 -8.17
CA LEU A 397 -15.27 -22.86 -7.45
C LEU A 397 -16.43 -21.91 -7.10
N LYS A 398 -17.30 -21.58 -8.08
CA LYS A 398 -18.46 -20.72 -7.85
C LYS A 398 -19.42 -21.31 -6.81
N LEU A 399 -19.70 -22.61 -6.90
CA LEU A 399 -20.55 -23.34 -5.96
C LEU A 399 -19.98 -23.32 -4.54
N LYS A 400 -18.66 -23.48 -4.40
CA LYS A 400 -17.97 -23.39 -3.11
C LYS A 400 -18.01 -21.98 -2.54
N ILE A 401 -17.75 -20.94 -3.34
CA ILE A 401 -17.86 -19.53 -2.90
C ILE A 401 -19.27 -19.26 -2.37
N LYS A 402 -20.29 -19.65 -3.15
CA LYS A 402 -21.71 -19.50 -2.81
C LYS A 402 -22.08 -20.14 -1.46
N ALA A 403 -21.55 -21.33 -1.17
CA ALA A 403 -21.85 -22.06 0.06
C ALA A 403 -20.96 -21.66 1.26
N THR A 404 -19.88 -20.90 1.03
CA THR A 404 -18.83 -20.68 2.03
C THR A 404 -19.39 -20.03 3.31
N GLN A 405 -20.24 -19.01 3.19
CA GLN A 405 -20.84 -18.37 4.35
C GLN A 405 -21.73 -19.32 5.15
N LEU A 406 -22.62 -20.07 4.48
CA LEU A 406 -23.48 -21.04 5.14
C LEU A 406 -22.66 -22.09 5.90
N GLU A 407 -21.63 -22.66 5.27
CA GLU A 407 -20.82 -23.69 5.90
C GLU A 407 -20.03 -23.13 7.11
N LYS A 408 -19.57 -21.88 7.04
CA LYS A 408 -18.96 -21.19 8.18
C LYS A 408 -19.96 -20.99 9.31
N GLU A 409 -21.12 -20.39 9.05
CA GLU A 409 -22.21 -20.16 10.02
C GLU A 409 -22.58 -21.47 10.74
N ARG A 410 -22.71 -22.57 9.98
CA ARG A 410 -22.94 -23.90 10.53
C ARG A 410 -21.80 -24.36 11.43
N THR A 411 -20.54 -24.18 11.02
CA THR A 411 -19.40 -24.56 11.88
C THR A 411 -19.28 -23.68 13.11
N ASP A 412 -19.61 -22.39 13.05
CA ASP A 412 -19.50 -21.48 14.18
C ASP A 412 -20.60 -21.74 15.21
N MET A 413 -21.83 -22.01 14.76
CA MET A 413 -22.91 -22.52 15.62
C MET A 413 -22.46 -23.79 16.36
N LEU A 414 -21.78 -24.71 15.66
CA LEU A 414 -21.26 -25.95 16.26
C LEU A 414 -20.04 -25.75 17.18
N ILE A 415 -19.29 -24.65 17.04
CA ILE A 415 -18.11 -24.33 17.87
C ILE A 415 -18.51 -23.52 19.11
N CYS A 416 -19.47 -22.60 18.99
CA CYS A 416 -20.01 -21.82 20.12
C CYS A 416 -20.69 -22.71 21.17
N ASP A 417 -21.20 -23.87 20.76
CA ASP A 417 -21.71 -24.91 21.68
C ASP A 417 -20.61 -25.64 22.46
N TYR A 418 -19.32 -25.46 22.12
CA TYR A 418 -18.22 -26.29 22.63
C TYR A 418 -17.01 -25.54 23.22
N ILE A 419 -16.74 -24.29 22.81
CA ILE A 419 -15.59 -23.53 23.30
C ILE A 419 -16.01 -22.07 23.51
N ASN A 420 -16.16 -21.68 24.77
CA ASN A 420 -16.22 -20.29 25.19
C ASN A 420 -14.79 -19.81 25.32
N ASP A 421 -14.22 -19.11 24.32
CA ASP A 421 -12.94 -18.45 24.57
C ASP A 421 -12.70 -17.15 23.79
N SER A 422 -12.20 -16.21 24.57
CA SER A 422 -11.91 -14.82 24.23
C SER A 422 -10.43 -14.66 23.90
N VAL A 423 -10.11 -14.09 22.75
CA VAL A 423 -8.71 -13.85 22.37
C VAL A 423 -8.32 -12.42 22.74
N GLN A 424 -7.47 -12.31 23.75
CA GLN A 424 -6.77 -11.09 24.14
C GLN A 424 -5.78 -10.64 23.06
N SER A 425 -5.70 -9.32 22.86
CA SER A 425 -4.74 -8.69 21.96
C SER A 425 -3.35 -8.60 22.59
N SER A 426 -2.33 -8.74 21.75
CA SER A 426 -0.91 -8.73 22.11
C SER A 426 -0.38 -7.31 22.41
N GLN A 427 0.53 -7.23 23.39
CA GLN A 427 1.18 -6.01 23.90
C GLN A 427 2.00 -5.20 22.87
N PRO A 428 2.16 -3.88 23.08
CA PRO A 428 3.01 -3.01 22.23
C PRO A 428 4.51 -3.17 22.54
N ARG A 429 5.36 -3.15 21.50
CA ARG A 429 6.83 -3.15 21.61
C ARG A 429 7.45 -1.77 21.32
N HIS A 430 8.43 -1.39 22.16
CA HIS A 430 9.49 -0.38 22.02
C HIS A 430 9.14 0.96 21.32
N ILE A 431 8.53 1.87 22.07
CA ILE A 431 8.16 3.24 21.66
C ILE A 431 9.35 4.22 21.80
N GLN A 432 10.18 4.07 22.84
CA GLN A 432 11.24 5.03 23.20
C GLN A 432 12.32 5.25 22.12
N SER A 433 12.66 4.22 21.32
CA SER A 433 13.71 4.36 20.30
C SER A 433 13.28 5.18 19.08
N ARG A 434 11.96 5.28 18.82
CA ARG A 434 11.44 5.96 17.62
C ARG A 434 11.35 7.47 17.82
N LYS A 435 10.87 7.90 18.99
CA LYS A 435 10.84 9.31 19.40
C LYS A 435 12.20 9.98 19.25
N VAL A 436 13.27 9.34 19.73
CA VAL A 436 14.64 9.85 19.60
C VAL A 436 15.02 10.08 18.14
N LYS A 437 14.68 9.15 17.24
CA LYS A 437 14.99 9.27 15.80
C LYS A 437 14.19 10.37 15.10
N ILE A 438 12.93 10.59 15.49
CA ILE A 438 12.10 11.67 14.98
C ILE A 438 12.75 13.03 15.29
N TRP A 439 13.15 13.22 16.55
CA TRP A 439 13.77 14.46 17.01
C TRP A 439 15.18 14.65 16.43
N GLU A 440 15.97 13.59 16.33
CA GLU A 440 17.27 13.61 15.63
C GLU A 440 17.12 14.13 14.20
N LEU A 441 16.14 13.59 13.45
CA LEU A 441 15.87 14.05 12.09
C LEU A 441 15.36 15.50 12.06
N ALA A 442 14.46 15.87 12.97
CA ALA A 442 13.91 17.23 13.04
C ALA A 442 15.01 18.28 13.31
N HIS A 443 15.95 18.00 14.23
CA HIS A 443 17.07 18.89 14.51
C HIS A 443 18.03 19.00 13.32
N LEU A 444 18.39 17.88 12.68
CA LEU A 444 19.21 17.89 11.46
C LEU A 444 18.56 18.68 10.31
N LEU A 445 17.23 18.71 10.24
CA LEU A 445 16.50 19.52 9.27
C LEU A 445 16.58 21.02 9.62
N VAL A 446 16.40 21.40 10.89
CA VAL A 446 16.54 22.79 11.34
C VAL A 446 17.95 23.29 11.04
N ASP A 447 18.98 22.51 11.37
CA ASP A 447 20.38 22.85 11.08
C ASP A 447 20.61 23.03 9.56
N ALA A 448 20.01 22.17 8.74
CA ALA A 448 20.07 22.30 7.29
C ALA A 448 19.37 23.56 6.78
N PHE A 449 18.25 23.95 7.38
CA PHE A 449 17.49 25.14 6.99
C PHE A 449 18.20 26.45 7.39
N GLU A 450 18.93 26.43 8.50
CA GLU A 450 19.72 27.58 9.01
C GLU A 450 21.10 27.69 8.33
N SER A 451 21.55 26.64 7.65
CA SER A 451 22.83 26.65 6.93
C SER A 451 22.92 27.74 5.87
N ALA A 452 24.08 28.40 5.76
CA ALA A 452 24.37 29.34 4.68
C ALA A 452 24.33 28.70 3.29
N ASN A 453 24.62 27.39 3.20
CA ASN A 453 24.44 26.61 1.98
C ASN A 453 23.72 25.28 2.31
N PRO A 454 22.39 25.29 2.37
CA PRO A 454 21.59 24.13 2.71
C PRO A 454 21.82 22.94 1.78
N PHE A 455 22.11 23.19 0.49
CA PHE A 455 22.34 22.14 -0.51
C PHE A 455 23.55 21.25 -0.23
N LYS A 456 24.52 21.74 0.56
CA LYS A 456 25.72 21.00 0.95
C LYS A 456 25.59 20.31 2.31
N HIS A 457 24.44 20.42 2.97
CA HIS A 457 24.25 19.80 4.28
C HIS A 457 24.32 18.27 4.18
N PRO A 458 24.95 17.56 5.13
CA PRO A 458 25.10 16.10 5.08
C PRO A 458 23.80 15.32 4.91
N ILE A 459 22.68 15.84 5.44
CA ILE A 459 21.35 15.24 5.27
C ILE A 459 20.91 15.14 3.80
N PHE A 460 21.46 15.99 2.92
CA PHE A 460 21.17 16.04 1.49
C PHE A 460 22.32 15.52 0.63
N GLU A 461 23.26 14.76 1.22
CA GLU A 461 24.32 14.12 0.45
C GLU A 461 23.72 13.20 -0.64
N PHE A 462 24.28 13.25 -1.85
CA PHE A 462 23.81 12.49 -3.03
C PHE A 462 22.39 12.84 -3.53
N CYS A 463 21.83 13.98 -3.11
CA CYS A 463 20.53 14.48 -3.55
C CYS A 463 20.68 15.36 -4.80
N ASN A 464 20.86 14.74 -5.97
CA ASN A 464 21.16 15.46 -7.21
C ASN A 464 20.07 16.43 -7.68
N ASN A 465 18.82 16.23 -7.24
CA ASN A 465 17.74 17.14 -7.62
C ASN A 465 17.60 18.33 -6.64
N LEU A 466 18.30 18.31 -5.50
CA LEU A 466 18.27 19.41 -4.53
C LEU A 466 19.27 20.49 -4.95
N ASN A 467 18.93 21.20 -6.03
CA ASN A 467 19.61 22.40 -6.53
C ASN A 467 18.57 23.35 -7.15
N SER A 468 18.95 24.57 -7.50
CA SER A 468 18.01 25.58 -8.02
C SER A 468 17.16 25.06 -9.19
N GLN A 469 17.79 24.39 -10.18
CA GLN A 469 17.11 23.88 -11.36
C GLN A 469 16.14 22.73 -11.01
N GLY A 470 16.56 21.80 -10.15
CA GLY A 470 15.72 20.68 -9.71
C GLY A 470 14.52 21.15 -8.90
N ILE A 471 14.72 22.11 -7.99
CA ILE A 471 13.64 22.71 -7.21
C ILE A 471 12.62 23.43 -8.11
N ASP A 472 13.08 24.27 -9.05
CA ASP A 472 12.18 24.98 -9.94
C ASP A 472 11.41 24.01 -10.87
N LYS A 473 12.05 22.89 -11.26
CA LYS A 473 11.37 21.78 -11.95
C LYS A 473 10.30 21.12 -11.08
N LEU A 474 10.56 20.86 -9.80
CA LEU A 474 9.58 20.28 -8.88
C LEU A 474 8.37 21.20 -8.70
N PHE A 475 8.59 22.50 -8.53
CA PHE A 475 7.51 23.49 -8.39
C PHE A 475 6.68 23.58 -9.66
N SER A 476 7.32 23.61 -10.83
CA SER A 476 6.61 23.57 -12.11
C SER A 476 5.84 22.27 -12.30
N ALA A 477 6.38 21.13 -11.84
CA ALA A 477 5.73 19.83 -11.94
C ALA A 477 4.42 19.76 -11.14
N TYR A 478 4.31 20.52 -10.05
CA TYR A 478 3.06 20.65 -9.29
C TYR A 478 1.94 21.26 -10.14
N ASP A 479 2.21 22.41 -10.76
CA ASP A 479 1.23 23.11 -11.60
C ASP A 479 0.89 22.32 -12.87
N ILE A 480 1.90 21.67 -13.47
CA ILE A 480 1.70 20.74 -14.59
C ILE A 480 0.75 19.60 -14.18
N GLY A 481 0.93 19.09 -12.96
CA GLY A 481 0.11 18.04 -12.39
C GLY A 481 -1.36 18.42 -12.27
N ILE A 482 -1.65 19.60 -11.69
CA ILE A 482 -3.01 20.16 -11.61
C ILE A 482 -3.63 20.26 -13.01
N LYS A 483 -2.91 20.87 -13.96
CA LYS A 483 -3.38 21.03 -15.34
C LYS A 483 -3.67 19.69 -16.02
N ARG A 484 -2.86 18.66 -15.76
CA ARG A 484 -3.06 17.32 -16.31
C ARG A 484 -4.30 16.63 -15.76
N LEU A 485 -4.54 16.73 -14.45
CA LEU A 485 -5.75 16.17 -13.84
C LEU A 485 -7.00 16.87 -14.38
N GLN A 486 -6.98 18.20 -14.47
CA GLN A 486 -8.09 18.97 -15.06
C GLN A 486 -8.32 18.60 -16.53
N ARG A 487 -7.25 18.49 -17.32
CA ARG A 487 -7.32 18.07 -18.72
C ARG A 487 -7.90 16.65 -18.89
N ILE A 488 -7.63 15.73 -17.95
CA ILE A 488 -8.27 14.41 -17.98
C ILE A 488 -9.78 14.54 -17.81
N VAL A 489 -10.25 15.36 -16.87
CA VAL A 489 -11.68 15.62 -16.66
C VAL A 489 -12.30 16.23 -17.91
N ASN A 490 -11.71 17.30 -18.45
CA ASN A 490 -12.20 18.00 -19.64
C ASN A 490 -12.31 17.06 -20.86
N GLN A 491 -11.31 16.18 -21.07
CA GLN A 491 -11.27 15.30 -22.24
C GLN A 491 -12.10 14.02 -22.11
N LYS A 492 -12.22 13.47 -20.89
CA LYS A 492 -12.82 12.13 -20.69
C LYS A 492 -14.19 12.16 -20.04
N ILE A 493 -14.53 13.23 -19.33
CA ILE A 493 -15.78 13.34 -18.58
C ILE A 493 -16.64 14.42 -19.20
N LEU A 494 -16.17 15.67 -19.22
CA LEU A 494 -16.93 16.81 -19.74
C LEU A 494 -16.99 16.87 -21.28
N LEU A 495 -16.04 16.21 -21.96
CA LEU A 495 -15.90 16.21 -23.41
C LEU A 495 -15.75 17.62 -24.04
N THR A 496 -15.30 18.60 -23.25
CA THR A 496 -15.09 19.99 -23.67
C THR A 496 -13.75 20.20 -24.40
N GLU A 497 -12.83 19.24 -24.29
CA GLU A 497 -11.55 19.25 -24.99
C GLU A 497 -11.38 18.02 -25.88
N SER A 498 -10.65 18.17 -26.98
CA SER A 498 -10.31 17.06 -27.85
C SER A 498 -9.47 15.99 -27.15
N TYR A 499 -9.83 14.73 -27.40
CA TYR A 499 -9.13 13.60 -26.82
C TYR A 499 -7.71 13.48 -27.40
N THR A 500 -6.70 13.48 -26.54
CA THR A 500 -5.31 13.19 -26.93
C THR A 500 -4.59 12.35 -25.90
N THR A 501 -3.71 11.47 -26.36
CA THR A 501 -2.87 10.61 -25.52
C THR A 501 -1.47 11.19 -25.29
N VAL A 502 -1.09 12.22 -26.04
CA VAL A 502 0.25 12.83 -26.00
C VAL A 502 0.54 13.40 -24.61
N GLY A 503 1.73 13.13 -24.07
CA GLY A 503 2.17 13.64 -22.77
C GLY A 503 1.53 13.01 -21.53
N ARG A 504 0.54 12.11 -21.66
CA ARG A 504 -0.13 11.50 -20.48
C ARG A 504 0.77 10.63 -19.60
N ARG A 505 1.81 10.03 -20.20
CA ARG A 505 2.82 9.20 -19.50
C ARG A 505 4.15 9.93 -19.28
N GLU A 506 4.23 11.19 -19.70
CA GLU A 506 5.44 11.96 -19.59
C GLU A 506 5.76 12.23 -18.12
N ARG A 507 7.03 12.01 -17.76
CA ARG A 507 7.53 12.31 -16.42
C ARG A 507 8.17 13.68 -16.43
N ASN A 508 7.65 14.61 -15.63
CA ASN A 508 8.21 15.96 -15.50
C ASN A 508 9.14 16.10 -14.29
N ILE A 509 9.53 14.95 -13.72
CA ILE A 509 10.46 14.84 -12.60
C ILE A 509 11.67 14.02 -13.02
N THR A 510 12.84 14.39 -12.51
CA THR A 510 14.06 13.62 -12.68
C THR A 510 14.02 12.41 -11.75
N ARG A 511 13.90 11.21 -12.32
CA ARG A 511 13.92 9.96 -11.54
C ARG A 511 15.35 9.66 -11.08
N VAL A 512 15.50 9.47 -9.78
CA VAL A 512 16.70 8.91 -9.15
C VAL A 512 16.30 7.56 -8.57
N THR A 513 17.19 6.58 -8.53
CA THR A 513 16.97 5.26 -7.91
C THR A 513 17.96 5.00 -6.77
N VAL A 514 17.70 3.98 -5.92
CA VAL A 514 18.70 3.53 -4.93
C VAL A 514 20.00 3.12 -5.61
N ALA A 515 19.93 2.50 -6.79
CA ALA A 515 21.10 2.08 -7.54
C ALA A 515 21.99 3.28 -7.95
N ASP A 516 21.37 4.39 -8.36
CA ASP A 516 22.08 5.62 -8.69
C ASP A 516 22.81 6.19 -7.47
N ILE A 517 22.13 6.24 -6.31
CA ILE A 517 22.73 6.70 -5.05
C ILE A 517 23.90 5.82 -4.64
N ASN A 518 23.75 4.50 -4.73
CA ASN A 518 24.83 3.56 -4.42
C ASN A 518 26.01 3.71 -5.37
N LYS A 519 25.76 4.01 -6.65
CA LYS A 519 26.81 4.30 -7.63
C LYS A 519 27.59 5.57 -7.25
N MET A 520 26.89 6.63 -6.87
CA MET A 520 27.51 7.89 -6.41
C MET A 520 28.34 7.71 -5.14
N ARG A 521 27.84 6.92 -4.17
CA ARG A 521 28.59 6.57 -2.96
C ARG A 521 29.90 5.86 -3.30
N LYS A 522 29.85 4.85 -4.17
CA LYS A 522 31.04 4.11 -4.61
C LYS A 522 32.04 4.99 -5.34
N MET A 523 31.59 5.90 -6.20
CA MET A 523 32.46 6.86 -6.90
C MET A 523 33.21 7.75 -5.92
N LYS A 524 32.48 8.35 -4.95
CA LYS A 524 33.08 9.23 -3.93
C LYS A 524 34.04 8.48 -2.99
N GLU A 525 33.76 7.21 -2.69
CA GLU A 525 34.69 6.36 -1.94
C GLU A 525 35.96 6.06 -2.75
N GLY A 526 35.84 5.87 -4.06
CA GLY A 526 36.97 5.74 -4.98
C GLY A 526 37.85 6.98 -5.01
N GLU A 527 37.26 8.16 -5.22
CA GLU A 527 37.95 9.46 -5.19
C GLU A 527 38.70 9.68 -3.86
N ARG A 528 38.05 9.39 -2.72
CA ARG A 528 38.69 9.48 -1.39
C ARG A 528 39.87 8.51 -1.23
N ARG A 529 39.86 7.36 -1.90
CA ARG A 529 40.99 6.39 -1.87
C ARG A 529 42.13 6.89 -2.75
N GLU A 530 41.83 7.38 -3.95
CA GLU A 530 42.82 7.98 -4.84
C GLU A 530 43.50 9.21 -4.21
N ASP A 531 42.73 10.10 -3.59
CA ASP A 531 43.27 11.27 -2.86
C ASP A 531 44.21 10.86 -1.71
N ARG A 532 43.88 9.78 -0.99
CA ARG A 532 44.73 9.23 0.07
C ARG A 532 46.02 8.61 -0.49
N GLU A 533 45.97 7.98 -1.66
CA GLU A 533 47.14 7.42 -2.34
C GLU A 533 48.04 8.51 -2.94
N ILE A 534 47.46 9.57 -3.52
CA ILE A 534 48.19 10.74 -4.01
C ILE A 534 48.82 11.51 -2.83
N GLY A 535 48.10 11.67 -1.72
CA GLY A 535 48.62 12.28 -0.49
C GLY A 535 49.78 11.50 0.12
N ARG A 536 49.73 10.16 0.10
CA ARG A 536 50.86 9.30 0.51
C ARG A 536 52.06 9.40 -0.46
N SER A 537 51.80 9.60 -1.74
CA SER A 537 52.85 9.74 -2.77
C SER A 537 53.57 11.10 -2.69
N ARG A 538 52.88 12.16 -2.24
CA ARG A 538 53.47 13.50 -2.03
C ARG A 538 54.23 13.63 -0.70
N GLY A 539 54.01 12.73 0.28
CA GLY A 539 54.69 12.71 1.58
C GLY A 539 56.05 11.98 1.62
N LYS A 540 56.53 11.41 0.50
CA LYS A 540 57.87 10.77 0.43
C LYS A 540 58.79 11.53 -0.52
N LEU A 541 59.36 12.64 -0.02
CA LEU A 541 60.65 13.13 -0.52
C LEU A 541 61.70 12.04 -0.22
N ARG A 542 62.05 11.27 -1.25
CA ARG A 542 63.12 10.26 -1.20
C ARG A 542 64.47 10.95 -0.96
N GLY A 543 64.89 11.02 0.30
CA GLY A 543 66.30 11.15 0.66
C GLY A 543 67.06 9.94 0.12
N ARG A 544 68.06 10.18 -0.73
CA ARG A 544 69.06 9.18 -1.12
C ARG A 544 69.87 8.74 0.11
N PRO A 545 70.36 7.49 0.11
CA PRO A 545 71.80 7.32 0.33
C PRO A 545 72.46 6.58 -0.84
N ARG A 546 73.63 7.10 -1.23
CA ARG A 546 74.61 6.43 -2.09
C ARG A 546 75.33 5.34 -1.28
N GLY A 547 75.65 4.21 -1.92
CA GLY A 547 76.61 3.23 -1.41
C GLY A 547 76.47 1.85 -2.05
N ARG A 548 77.26 1.58 -3.10
CA ARG A 548 77.48 0.25 -3.71
C ARG A 548 78.88 -0.22 -3.26
N PRO A 549 79.22 -1.53 -3.27
CA PRO A 549 79.77 -2.07 -4.53
C PRO A 549 79.39 -3.52 -4.86
N ARG A 550 79.83 -3.91 -6.06
CA ARG A 550 79.45 -5.04 -6.91
C ARG A 550 80.04 -6.39 -6.46
N GLY A 551 79.29 -7.46 -6.74
CA GLY A 551 79.81 -8.82 -6.99
C GLY A 551 78.91 -9.52 -8.01
N ARG A 552 79.52 -10.10 -9.07
CA ARG A 552 78.89 -10.76 -10.24
C ARG A 552 79.47 -12.21 -10.30
N PRO A 553 79.06 -13.09 -11.23
CA PRO A 553 77.84 -13.91 -11.32
C PRO A 553 78.17 -15.43 -11.33
N ARG A 554 77.18 -16.35 -11.31
CA ARG A 554 77.28 -17.76 -11.80
C ARG A 554 75.93 -18.47 -11.60
N SER A 555 75.15 -18.73 -12.66
CA SER A 555 75.15 -19.89 -13.56
C SER A 555 74.24 -21.03 -13.07
N ARG A 556 73.26 -21.39 -13.92
CA ARG A 556 72.36 -22.56 -13.84
C ARG A 556 73.13 -23.87 -13.60
N PRO A 557 72.41 -24.95 -13.26
CA PRO A 557 72.46 -26.08 -14.19
C PRO A 557 71.10 -26.63 -14.66
N ARG A 558 71.19 -27.29 -15.82
CA ARG A 558 70.17 -28.07 -16.56
C ARG A 558 70.08 -29.52 -16.03
N GLY A 559 68.96 -30.19 -16.33
CA GLY A 559 68.91 -31.63 -16.70
C GLY A 559 68.20 -32.55 -15.68
N ARG A 560 67.01 -33.13 -15.95
CA ARG A 560 66.61 -34.29 -16.81
C ARG A 560 66.73 -35.69 -16.15
N GLY A 561 65.61 -36.44 -16.16
CA GLY A 561 65.48 -37.92 -16.01
C GLY A 561 64.25 -38.31 -15.17
N ARG A 562 63.12 -38.82 -15.70
CA ARG A 562 62.75 -40.23 -16.06
C ARG A 562 63.06 -41.23 -14.91
N GLN A 563 62.19 -42.13 -14.40
CA GLN A 563 61.16 -43.00 -15.01
C GLN A 563 60.34 -43.69 -13.86
N ARG A 564 58.99 -43.81 -13.99
CA ARG A 564 58.08 -45.01 -13.95
C ARG A 564 58.15 -46.03 -12.80
N ASP A 565 56.95 -46.35 -12.27
CA ASP A 565 56.24 -47.67 -12.18
C ASP A 565 54.82 -47.34 -11.61
N ILE A 566 53.63 -47.62 -12.19
CA ILE A 566 52.88 -48.80 -12.68
C ILE A 566 52.58 -49.89 -11.62
N ASN A 567 51.33 -49.89 -11.12
CA ASN A 567 50.39 -51.02 -10.92
C ASN A 567 49.02 -50.36 -10.60
N LYS A 568 47.93 -50.39 -11.40
CA LYS A 568 47.04 -51.44 -11.95
C LYS A 568 46.24 -52.27 -10.93
N GLY A 569 44.90 -52.17 -11.08
CA GLY A 569 43.87 -53.16 -10.71
C GLY A 569 42.77 -52.60 -9.80
N ASP A 570 41.45 -52.67 -10.06
CA ASP A 570 40.63 -53.15 -11.18
C ASP A 570 39.21 -52.55 -11.06
N GLU A 571 38.51 -52.44 -12.19
CA GLU A 571 37.05 -52.27 -12.30
C GLU A 571 36.35 -53.61 -12.02
N GLU A 572 35.13 -53.61 -11.46
CA GLU A 572 34.01 -54.34 -12.06
C GLU A 572 32.64 -54.00 -11.43
N ASN A 573 31.68 -53.79 -12.33
CA ASN A 573 30.23 -53.77 -12.10
C ASN A 573 29.71 -55.20 -11.83
N ALA A 574 28.61 -55.34 -11.09
CA ALA A 574 27.34 -55.91 -11.58
C ALA A 574 26.39 -56.39 -10.45
N GLN A 575 25.17 -55.81 -10.48
CA GLN A 575 23.84 -56.44 -10.42
C GLN A 575 23.38 -57.36 -9.26
N SER A 576 22.09 -57.12 -8.94
CA SER A 576 21.01 -58.02 -8.51
C SER A 576 20.97 -58.50 -7.05
N GLN A 577 20.03 -57.93 -6.29
CA GLN A 577 18.74 -58.57 -5.97
C GLN A 577 17.67 -57.52 -5.64
#